data_AF-A0A7J7KTG4-F1
#
_entry.id   AF-A0A7J7KTG4-F1
#
_cell.length_a   1.000
_cell.length_b   1.000
_cell.length_c   1.000
_cell.angle_alpha   90.00
_cell.angle_beta   90.00
_cell.angle_gamma   90.00
#
_symmetry.space_group_name_H-M   'P 1'
#
loop_
_entity.id
_entity.type
_entity.pdbx_description
1 polymer ?
#
loop_
_entity_poly.entity_id
_entity_poly.type
_entity_poly.pdbx_seq_one_letter_code
_entity_poly.pdbx_strand_id
1 'polypeptide(L)'
;MQYARSPLFPFGKPTDLRQVIDYTGHTLCYDVARKQPLWVSEILTKESLKGRANRKQSKFRVDDQLPEGTSATNGDYHKSGWSRGHMAAAGNFKSNQQAMDDTFYLSNIVPQNIDNNSGFWNRLETYCRDLTEQFDKFT
;
A
#
# COMPACT_ATOMS: atom_id res chain seq x y z
N MET A 1 -19.17 -6.53 -31.56
CA MET A 1 -20.02 -7.64 -31.09
C MET A 1 -20.66 -7.23 -29.77
N GLN A 2 -21.98 -7.05 -29.76
CA GLN A 2 -22.74 -6.62 -28.59
C GLN A 2 -23.13 -7.90 -27.81
N TYR A 3 -22.51 -8.16 -26.66
CA TYR A 3 -22.87 -9.31 -25.84
C TYR A 3 -24.33 -9.14 -25.36
N ALA A 4 -25.20 -10.09 -25.71
CA ALA A 4 -26.57 -10.13 -25.22
C ALA A 4 -26.55 -10.15 -23.67
N ARG A 5 -27.31 -9.26 -23.03
CA ARG A 5 -27.42 -9.22 -21.57
C ARG A 5 -28.06 -10.53 -21.08
N SER A 6 -27.42 -11.20 -20.13
CA SER A 6 -27.96 -12.42 -19.51
C SER A 6 -29.27 -12.09 -18.78
N PRO A 7 -30.34 -12.89 -18.94
CA PRO A 7 -31.60 -12.68 -18.21
C PRO A 7 -31.46 -12.86 -16.70
N LEU A 8 -30.37 -13.52 -16.24
CA LEU A 8 -30.06 -13.65 -14.82
C LEU A 8 -29.47 -12.37 -14.22
N PHE A 9 -28.92 -11.48 -15.04
CA PHE A 9 -28.30 -10.22 -14.63
C PHE A 9 -28.84 -9.05 -15.48
N PRO A 10 -30.14 -8.76 -15.41
CA PRO A 10 -30.78 -7.76 -16.27
C PRO A 10 -30.21 -6.35 -16.05
N PHE A 11 -29.64 -6.09 -14.87
CA PHE A 11 -29.03 -4.83 -14.47
C PHE A 11 -27.49 -4.88 -14.39
N GLY A 12 -26.88 -5.94 -14.93
CA GLY A 12 -25.44 -6.18 -14.83
C GLY A 12 -25.07 -7.14 -13.70
N LYS A 13 -23.86 -7.70 -13.78
CA LYS A 13 -23.31 -8.55 -12.71
C LYS A 13 -22.82 -7.66 -11.57
N PRO A 14 -22.80 -8.15 -10.32
CA PRO A 14 -22.08 -7.49 -9.25
C PRO A 14 -20.64 -7.17 -9.68
N THR A 15 -20.25 -5.91 -9.53
CA THR A 15 -18.90 -5.46 -9.88
C THR A 15 -17.90 -6.03 -8.88
N ASP A 16 -16.79 -6.55 -9.40
CA ASP A 16 -15.64 -6.84 -8.56
C ASP A 16 -15.09 -5.53 -8.00
N LEU A 17 -15.10 -5.39 -6.68
CA LEU A 17 -14.65 -4.17 -6.01
C LEU A 17 -13.14 -4.16 -5.76
N ARG A 18 -12.39 -5.05 -6.42
CA ARG A 18 -10.93 -5.06 -6.39
C ARG A 18 -10.37 -4.13 -7.45
N GLN A 19 -9.43 -3.28 -7.06
CA GLN A 19 -8.82 -2.30 -7.94
C GLN A 19 -7.30 -2.41 -7.88
N VAL A 20 -6.64 -2.52 -9.04
CA VAL A 20 -5.18 -2.36 -9.11
C VAL A 20 -4.88 -0.87 -9.23
N ILE A 21 -3.98 -0.38 -8.38
CA ILE A 21 -3.59 1.03 -8.29
C ILE A 21 -2.07 1.12 -8.38
N ASP A 22 -1.61 1.95 -9.31
CA ASP A 22 -0.19 2.21 -9.52
C ASP A 22 0.20 3.53 -8.86
N TYR A 23 1.33 3.53 -8.15
CA TYR A 23 1.94 4.70 -7.56
C TYR A 23 3.36 4.89 -8.08
N THR A 24 4.04 5.92 -7.59
CA THR A 24 5.40 6.25 -8.04
C THR A 24 6.42 5.14 -7.78
N GLY A 25 6.27 4.38 -6.69
CA GLY A 25 7.25 3.37 -6.27
C GLY A 25 6.72 1.96 -6.03
N HIS A 26 5.40 1.79 -5.98
CA HIS A 26 4.76 0.50 -5.72
C HIS A 26 3.42 0.43 -6.45
N THR A 27 2.89 -0.78 -6.58
CA THR A 27 1.54 -1.06 -7.09
C THR A 27 0.84 -2.01 -6.13
N LEU A 28 -0.47 -1.91 -6.02
CA LEU A 28 -1.26 -2.77 -5.13
C LEU A 28 -2.58 -3.18 -5.76
N CYS A 29 -3.13 -4.29 -5.28
CA CYS A 29 -4.54 -4.64 -5.50
C CYS A 29 -5.30 -4.36 -4.21
N TYR A 30 -6.20 -3.39 -4.23
CA TYR A 30 -7.01 -3.00 -3.09
C TYR A 30 -8.31 -3.78 -3.03
N ASP A 31 -8.71 -4.20 -1.83
CA ASP A 31 -10.03 -4.77 -1.54
C ASP A 31 -10.89 -3.75 -0.81
N VAL A 32 -11.87 -3.19 -1.52
CA VAL A 32 -12.82 -2.20 -0.99
C VAL A 32 -13.66 -2.75 0.17
N ALA A 33 -13.99 -4.04 0.18
CA ALA A 33 -14.81 -4.61 1.25
C ALA A 33 -14.04 -4.68 2.57
N ARG A 34 -12.73 -4.95 2.51
CA ARG A 34 -11.84 -4.97 3.69
C ARG A 34 -11.21 -3.62 4.00
N LYS A 35 -11.22 -2.71 3.04
CA LYS A 35 -10.50 -1.43 3.05
C LYS A 35 -8.99 -1.59 3.25
N GLN A 36 -8.42 -2.60 2.60
CA GLN A 36 -7.03 -3.03 2.76
C GLN A 36 -6.44 -3.54 1.43
N PRO A 37 -5.12 -3.53 1.26
CA PRO A 37 -4.50 -4.19 0.12
C PRO A 37 -4.59 -5.72 0.26
N LEU A 38 -4.89 -6.41 -0.84
CA LEU A 38 -4.72 -7.86 -0.96
C LEU A 38 -3.26 -8.23 -1.17
N TRP A 39 -2.55 -7.44 -1.96
CA TRP A 39 -1.12 -7.53 -2.17
C TRP A 39 -0.58 -6.14 -2.49
N VAL A 40 0.69 -5.93 -2.17
CA VAL A 40 1.48 -4.77 -2.58
C VAL A 40 2.78 -5.29 -3.17
N SER A 41 3.19 -4.73 -4.29
CA SER A 41 4.42 -5.07 -5.00
C SER A 41 5.27 -3.82 -5.15
N GLU A 42 6.56 -3.93 -4.82
CA GLU A 42 7.54 -2.87 -4.92
C GLU A 42 8.84 -3.41 -5.52
N ILE A 43 9.69 -2.50 -5.99
CA ILE A 43 11.03 -2.85 -6.47
C ILE A 43 12.04 -2.16 -5.57
N LEU A 44 12.92 -2.94 -4.94
CA LEU A 44 14.05 -2.43 -4.18
C LEU A 44 15.32 -2.47 -5.03
N THR A 45 16.07 -1.36 -5.00
CA THR A 45 17.44 -1.26 -5.53
C THR A 45 18.30 -0.48 -4.53
N LYS A 46 19.64 -0.57 -4.62
CA LYS A 46 20.53 0.24 -3.76
C LYS A 46 20.24 1.74 -3.86
N GLU A 47 19.83 2.20 -5.04
CA GLU A 47 19.52 3.59 -5.34
C GLU A 47 18.22 4.02 -4.67
N SER A 48 17.18 3.16 -4.65
CA SER A 48 15.90 3.50 -4.02
C SER A 48 16.05 3.79 -2.52
N LEU A 49 17.01 3.14 -1.87
CA LEU A 49 17.34 3.28 -0.45
C LEU A 49 18.19 4.51 -0.11
N LYS A 50 18.72 5.22 -1.12
CA LYS A 50 19.57 6.40 -0.95
C LYS A 50 18.80 7.66 -1.29
N GLY A 51 18.85 8.65 -0.42
CA GLY A 51 18.31 9.97 -0.71
C GLY A 51 17.86 10.72 0.54
N ARG A 52 17.21 11.86 0.31
CA ARG A 52 16.82 12.81 1.35
C ARG A 52 15.34 12.77 1.69
N ALA A 53 14.57 11.84 1.11
CA ALA A 53 13.16 11.73 1.44
C ALA A 53 12.98 11.46 2.94
N ASN A 54 12.08 12.22 3.54
CA ASN A 54 11.91 12.30 4.97
C ASN A 54 10.48 11.94 5.37
N ARG A 55 10.37 10.78 6.02
CA ARG A 55 9.11 10.23 6.54
C ARG A 55 8.34 11.20 7.43
N LYS A 56 9.03 12.13 8.10
CA LYS A 56 8.39 13.16 8.95
C LYS A 56 7.55 14.18 8.16
N GLN A 57 7.78 14.29 6.85
CA GLN A 57 7.00 15.17 5.96
C GLN A 57 5.75 14.47 5.41
N SER A 58 5.73 13.13 5.45
CA SER A 58 4.62 12.32 4.97
C SER A 58 3.52 12.20 6.01
N LYS A 59 2.27 12.16 5.56
CA LYS A 59 1.07 12.05 6.42
C LYS A 59 0.15 10.96 5.91
N PHE A 60 -0.32 10.13 6.83
CA PHE A 60 -1.36 9.15 6.53
C PHE A 60 -2.61 9.85 6.03
N ARG A 61 -3.07 9.48 4.83
CA ARG A 61 -4.22 10.11 4.18
C ARG A 61 -5.05 9.08 3.43
N VAL A 62 -6.32 9.42 3.23
CA VAL A 62 -7.20 8.66 2.34
C VAL A 62 -6.61 8.66 0.93
N ASP A 63 -6.86 7.59 0.19
CA ASP A 63 -6.45 7.49 -1.20
C ASP A 63 -7.45 8.20 -2.10
N ASP A 64 -6.96 9.16 -2.89
CA ASP A 64 -7.74 9.96 -3.82
C ASP A 64 -8.01 9.26 -5.16
N GLN A 65 -7.33 8.14 -5.45
CA GLN A 65 -7.62 7.28 -6.59
C GLN A 65 -8.79 6.31 -6.33
N LEU A 66 -9.20 6.17 -5.07
CA LEU A 66 -10.33 5.35 -4.66
C LEU A 66 -11.65 6.15 -4.69
N PRO A 67 -12.78 5.52 -5.06
CA PRO A 67 -14.08 6.17 -4.94
C PRO A 67 -14.37 6.64 -3.51
N GLU A 68 -15.11 7.75 -3.38
CA GLU A 68 -15.46 8.31 -2.08
C GLU A 68 -16.11 7.26 -1.16
N GLY A 69 -15.69 7.23 0.11
CA GLY A 69 -16.19 6.30 1.12
C GLY A 69 -15.60 4.89 1.07
N THR A 70 -14.84 4.53 0.02
CA THR A 70 -14.24 3.18 -0.12
C THR A 70 -12.85 3.05 0.52
N SER A 71 -12.16 4.17 0.75
CA SER A 71 -10.91 4.20 1.52
C SER A 71 -11.16 3.96 3.02
N ALA A 72 -10.18 3.37 3.71
CA ALA A 72 -10.05 3.53 5.16
C ALA A 72 -9.71 4.99 5.49
N THR A 73 -9.98 5.40 6.72
CA THR A 73 -9.73 6.75 7.23
C THR A 73 -8.83 6.68 8.47
N ASN A 74 -8.21 7.80 8.84
CA ASN A 74 -7.45 7.87 10.09
C ASN A 74 -8.31 7.63 11.34
N GLY A 75 -9.63 7.87 11.26
CA GLY A 75 -10.58 7.59 12.32
C GLY A 75 -10.67 6.10 12.65
N ASP A 76 -10.61 5.24 11.62
CA ASP A 76 -10.69 3.77 11.77
C ASP A 76 -9.52 3.19 12.57
N TYR A 77 -8.36 3.86 12.54
CA TYR A 77 -7.16 3.46 13.27
C TYR A 77 -7.03 4.13 14.64
N HIS A 78 -7.71 5.26 14.86
CA HIS A 78 -7.56 6.03 16.10
C HIS A 78 -8.16 5.26 17.28
N LYS A 79 -7.35 5.00 18.30
CA LYS A 79 -7.75 4.27 19.53
C LYS A 79 -8.30 2.84 19.28
N SER A 80 -8.02 2.24 18.12
CA SER A 80 -8.46 0.87 17.82
C SER A 80 -7.64 -0.23 18.51
N GLY A 81 -6.50 0.13 19.11
CA GLY A 81 -5.49 -0.82 19.60
C GLY A 81 -4.51 -1.29 18.52
N TRP A 82 -4.71 -0.88 17.25
CA TRP A 82 -3.89 -1.26 16.12
C TRP A 82 -3.09 -0.06 15.57
N SER A 83 -1.87 -0.34 15.09
CA SER A 83 -1.08 0.65 14.36
C SER A 83 -1.43 0.66 12.87
N ARG A 84 -0.98 1.70 12.16
CA ARG A 84 -1.01 1.80 10.70
C ARG A 84 0.24 1.13 10.12
N GLY A 85 0.14 -0.16 9.81
CA GLY A 85 1.21 -0.98 9.27
C GLY A 85 1.38 -0.79 7.78
N HIS A 86 2.59 -0.48 7.31
CA HIS A 86 2.88 -0.33 5.88
C HIS A 86 3.12 -1.71 5.26
N MET A 87 2.61 -1.93 4.04
CA MET A 87 3.01 -3.09 3.23
C MET A 87 4.24 -2.73 2.38
N ALA A 88 4.16 -1.71 1.52
CA ALA A 88 5.34 -1.06 0.96
C ALA A 88 5.91 -0.06 1.97
N ALA A 89 7.13 -0.34 2.47
CA ALA A 89 7.70 0.42 3.57
C ALA A 89 8.25 1.77 3.11
N ALA A 90 7.93 2.85 3.83
CA ALA A 90 8.44 4.20 3.53
C ALA A 90 9.98 4.25 3.41
N GLY A 91 10.70 3.41 4.17
CA GLY A 91 12.15 3.32 4.13
C GLY A 91 12.73 2.85 2.78
N ASN A 92 11.92 2.23 1.93
CA ASN A 92 12.35 1.69 0.64
C ASN A 92 12.40 2.75 -0.46
N PHE A 93 11.84 3.93 -0.21
CA PHE A 93 11.66 5.03 -1.19
C PHE A 93 12.41 6.30 -0.78
N LYS A 94 13.65 6.16 -0.30
CA LYS A 94 14.48 7.28 0.16
C LYS A 94 14.92 8.23 -0.96
N SER A 95 14.99 7.73 -2.19
CA SER A 95 15.38 8.50 -3.37
C SER A 95 14.33 9.49 -3.86
N ASN A 96 13.06 9.29 -3.52
CA ASN A 96 11.95 10.08 -4.06
C ASN A 96 10.89 10.35 -2.99
N GLN A 97 10.70 11.64 -2.66
CA GLN A 97 9.74 12.06 -1.63
C GLN A 97 8.29 11.71 -2.01
N GLN A 98 7.91 11.83 -3.29
CA GLN A 98 6.56 11.47 -3.73
C GLN A 98 6.30 9.96 -3.55
N ALA A 99 7.26 9.10 -3.94
CA ALA A 99 7.13 7.66 -3.73
C ALA A 99 7.01 7.30 -2.25
N MET A 100 7.75 7.99 -1.38
CA MET A 100 7.59 7.85 0.07
C MET A 100 6.21 8.32 0.54
N ASP A 101 5.74 9.47 0.06
CA ASP A 101 4.43 10.02 0.43
C ASP A 101 3.28 9.12 -0.04
N ASP A 102 3.44 8.41 -1.17
CA ASP A 102 2.49 7.44 -1.68
C ASP A 102 2.35 6.24 -0.72
N THR A 103 3.41 5.81 -0.03
CA THR A 103 3.32 4.72 0.96
C THR A 103 2.43 5.04 2.16
N PHE A 104 2.08 6.32 2.34
CA PHE A 104 1.20 6.79 3.40
C PHE A 104 -0.27 6.87 3.00
N TYR A 105 -0.62 6.53 1.76
CA TYR A 105 -2.01 6.27 1.43
C TYR A 105 -2.53 5.08 2.23
N LEU A 106 -3.72 5.21 2.81
CA LEU A 106 -4.33 4.16 3.64
C LEU A 106 -4.66 2.89 2.84
N SER A 107 -4.64 2.94 1.51
CA SER A 107 -4.69 1.80 0.60
C SER A 107 -3.47 0.85 0.71
N ASN A 108 -2.32 1.34 1.16
CA ASN A 108 -1.10 0.56 1.46
C ASN A 108 -1.03 0.09 2.93
N ILE A 109 -2.05 0.39 3.73
CA ILE A 109 -2.00 0.24 5.19
C ILE A 109 -2.94 -0.86 5.68
N VAL A 110 -2.48 -1.64 6.66
CA VAL A 110 -3.30 -2.58 7.42
C VAL A 110 -3.27 -2.26 8.92
N PRO A 111 -4.33 -2.61 9.68
CA PRO A 111 -4.26 -2.64 11.14
C PRO A 111 -3.23 -3.69 11.55
N GLN A 112 -2.11 -3.23 12.10
CA GLN A 112 -0.99 -4.09 12.47
C GLN A 112 -0.71 -3.98 13.96
N ASN A 113 -0.45 -5.13 14.62
CA ASN A 113 -0.06 -5.14 16.02
C ASN A 113 1.19 -4.26 16.22
N ILE A 114 1.19 -3.43 17.25
CA ILE A 114 2.20 -2.39 17.48
C ILE A 114 3.61 -3.00 17.65
N ASP A 115 3.71 -4.08 18.43
CA ASP A 115 4.98 -4.76 18.70
C ASP A 115 5.48 -5.51 17.46
N ASN A 116 4.57 -6.07 16.68
CA ASN A 116 4.92 -6.69 15.40
C ASN A 116 5.46 -5.65 14.41
N ASN A 117 4.75 -4.54 14.21
CA ASN A 117 5.11 -3.47 13.27
C ASN A 117 6.49 -2.88 13.59
N SER A 118 6.71 -2.50 14.85
CA SER A 118 7.98 -1.91 15.30
C SER A 118 9.12 -2.92 15.51
N GLY A 119 8.79 -4.21 15.67
CA GLY A 119 9.71 -5.29 15.98
C GLY A 119 10.02 -6.20 14.80
N PHE A 120 9.36 -7.37 14.75
CA PHE A 120 9.67 -8.42 13.78
C PHE A 120 9.45 -7.99 12.33
N TRP A 121 8.38 -7.24 12.06
CA TRP A 121 8.08 -6.77 10.71
C TRP A 121 9.17 -5.80 10.21
N ASN A 122 9.54 -4.81 11.01
CA ASN A 122 10.64 -3.90 10.68
C ASN A 122 11.99 -4.61 10.50
N ARG A 123 12.25 -5.72 11.21
CA ARG A 123 13.44 -6.56 10.96
C ARG A 123 13.37 -7.24 9.60
N LEU A 124 12.21 -7.76 9.21
CA LEU A 124 12.01 -8.34 7.88
C LEU A 124 12.20 -7.27 6.80
N GLU A 125 11.60 -6.09 6.95
CA GLU A 125 11.79 -4.97 6.03
C GLU A 125 13.27 -4.57 5.92
N THR A 126 14.00 -4.58 7.03
CA THR A 126 15.45 -4.30 7.05
C THR A 126 16.24 -5.37 6.31
N TYR A 127 15.93 -6.63 6.53
CA TYR A 127 16.55 -7.73 5.80
C TYR A 127 16.32 -7.62 4.28
N CYS A 128 15.11 -7.28 3.83
CA CYS A 128 14.83 -7.04 2.41
C CYS A 128 15.69 -5.91 1.83
N ARG A 129 15.95 -4.85 2.61
CA ARG A 129 16.86 -3.77 2.21
C ARG A 129 18.31 -4.24 2.11
N ASP A 130 18.77 -5.05 3.07
CA ASP A 130 20.14 -5.57 3.08
C ASP A 130 20.42 -6.50 1.88
N LEU A 131 19.39 -7.20 1.37
CA LEU A 131 19.52 -8.01 0.15
C LEU A 131 19.92 -7.18 -1.08
N THR A 132 19.63 -5.88 -1.11
CA THR A 132 20.09 -5.01 -2.20
C THR A 132 21.62 -4.95 -2.27
N GLU A 133 22.34 -5.25 -1.20
CA GLU A 133 23.81 -5.35 -1.22
C GLU A 133 24.33 -6.51 -2.07
N GLN A 134 23.52 -7.56 -2.22
CA GLN A 134 23.85 -8.79 -2.94
C GLN A 134 23.18 -8.87 -4.32
N PHE A 135 22.04 -8.20 -4.51
CA PHE A 135 21.26 -8.23 -5.74
C PHE A 135 20.98 -6.81 -6.25
N ASP A 136 21.23 -6.57 -7.53
CA ASP A 136 21.01 -5.25 -8.15
C ASP A 136 19.54 -4.81 -8.09
N LYS A 137 18.61 -5.78 -8.16
CA LYS A 137 17.16 -5.55 -8.14
C LYS A 137 16.45 -6.70 -7.42
N PHE A 138 15.51 -6.34 -6.56
CA PHE A 138 14.67 -7.26 -5.80
C PHE A 138 13.19 -6.84 -5.88
N THR A 139 12.27 -7.80 -5.96
CA THR A 139 10.80 -7.61 -6.02
C THR A 139 10.14 -8.57 -5.04
#